data_AF-A0A0Z8H3D3-F1
#
_entry.id   AF-A0A0Z8H3D3-F1
#
_cell.length_a   1.000
_cell.length_b   1.000
_cell.length_c   1.000
_cell.angle_alpha   90.00
_cell.angle_beta   90.00
_cell.angle_gamma   90.00
#
_symmetry.space_group_name_H-M   'P 1'
#
loop_
_entity.id
_entity.type
_entity.pdbx_description
1 polymer ?
#
loop_
_entity_poly.entity_id
_entity_poly.type
_entity_poly.pdbx_seq_one_letter_code
_entity_poly.pdbx_strand_id
1 'polypeptide(L)'
;MNIKQKTKKNGQTVYYASLYLGVDSITGKKVRTTITARTKKEVQLKARQKKNEFEQEGGTVYQEVKIIYFSELLDLWFDTYRLGKKPNTIRVFNNFAKNYILPQLGNIRIDKITTIMLQTVVNDWARKAHQKKIVTIEQKGFVKTILLFLLISVKF
;
A
#
# COMPACT_ATOMS: atom_id res chain seq x y z
N MET A 1 9.31 -31.30 11.49
CA MET A 1 10.32 -30.33 10.98
C MET A 1 11.68 -31.00 11.02
N ASN A 2 12.38 -31.12 9.89
CA ASN A 2 13.72 -31.72 9.84
C ASN A 2 14.79 -30.62 9.92
N ILE A 3 15.64 -30.66 10.95
CA ILE A 3 16.70 -29.66 11.18
C ILE A 3 18.02 -30.20 10.64
N LYS A 4 18.57 -29.52 9.64
CA LYS A 4 19.86 -29.82 9.02
C LYS A 4 20.93 -28.89 9.56
N GLN A 5 22.20 -29.26 9.40
CA GLN A 5 23.34 -28.44 9.77
C GLN A 5 24.17 -28.09 8.53
N LYS A 6 24.80 -26.92 8.55
CA LYS A 6 25.79 -26.49 7.55
C LYS A 6 26.95 -25.78 8.22
N THR A 7 28.16 -26.06 7.76
CA THR A 7 29.35 -25.31 8.18
C THR A 7 29.56 -24.15 7.22
N LYS A 8 29.66 -22.93 7.75
CA LYS A 8 29.96 -21.74 6.97
C LYS A 8 31.45 -21.72 6.59
N LYS A 9 31.81 -20.88 5.60
CA LYS A 9 33.21 -20.66 5.18
C LYS A 9 34.13 -20.23 6.34
N ASN A 10 33.57 -19.63 7.38
CA ASN A 10 34.27 -19.18 8.59
C ASN A 10 34.35 -20.26 9.69
N GLY A 11 34.08 -21.54 9.38
CA GLY A 11 34.15 -22.66 10.34
C GLY A 11 32.96 -22.76 11.31
N GLN A 12 32.05 -21.78 11.34
CA GLN A 12 30.90 -21.80 12.25
C GLN A 12 29.81 -22.77 11.77
N THR A 13 29.37 -23.66 12.67
CA THR A 13 28.22 -24.54 12.42
C THR A 13 26.92 -23.77 12.62
N VAL A 14 26.01 -23.86 11.65
CA VAL A 14 24.68 -23.26 11.69
C VAL A 14 23.63 -24.32 11.39
N TYR A 15 22.56 -24.31 12.16
CA TYR A 15 21.41 -25.18 11.96
C TYR A 15 20.35 -24.45 11.15
N TYR A 16 19.67 -25.18 10.27
CA TYR A 16 18.59 -24.64 9.46
C TYR A 16 17.46 -25.64 9.25
N ALA A 17 16.25 -25.12 9.06
CA ALA A 17 15.08 -25.93 8.74
C ALA A 17 14.17 -25.18 7.77
N SER A 18 13.57 -25.92 6.83
CA SER A 18 12.48 -25.41 6.01
C SER A 18 11.17 -25.60 6.78
N LEU A 19 10.45 -24.51 6.98
CA LEU A 19 9.18 -24.44 7.69
C LEU A 19 8.07 -24.12 6.69
N TYR A 20 7.03 -24.95 6.69
CA TYR A 20 5.77 -24.62 6.04
C TYR A 20 4.96 -23.73 6.98
N LEU A 21 4.57 -22.55 6.49
CA LEU A 21 3.82 -21.56 7.27
C LEU A 21 2.31 -21.75 7.07
N GLY A 22 1.88 -22.02 5.84
CA GLY A 22 0.48 -22.20 5.50
C GLY A 22 0.21 -21.96 4.02
N VAL A 23 -1.06 -21.76 3.69
CA VAL A 23 -1.50 -21.28 2.39
C VAL A 23 -1.71 -19.78 2.51
N ASP A 24 -1.13 -19.04 1.59
CA ASP A 24 -1.28 -17.59 1.50
C ASP A 24 -2.75 -17.23 1.24
N SER A 25 -3.35 -16.42 2.11
CA SER A 25 -4.76 -16.04 2.03
C SER A 25 -5.11 -15.22 0.79
N ILE A 26 -4.14 -14.51 0.19
CA ILE A 26 -4.33 -13.65 -0.98
C ILE A 26 -4.10 -14.44 -2.27
N THR A 27 -3.01 -15.22 -2.34
CA THR A 27 -2.58 -15.89 -3.57
C THR A 27 -2.98 -17.37 -3.65
N GLY A 28 -3.42 -17.97 -2.55
CA GLY A 28 -3.74 -19.40 -2.46
C GLY A 28 -2.52 -20.32 -2.60
N LYS A 29 -1.29 -19.77 -2.59
CA LYS A 29 -0.06 -20.53 -2.78
C LYS A 29 0.52 -21.00 -1.44
N LYS A 30 1.23 -22.13 -1.47
CA LYS A 30 1.92 -22.69 -0.30
C LYS A 30 3.12 -21.83 0.07
N VAL A 31 3.13 -21.30 1.29
CA VAL A 31 4.22 -20.46 1.81
C VAL A 31 5.19 -21.29 2.63
N ARG A 32 6.48 -21.17 2.29
CA ARG A 32 7.58 -21.80 3.02
C ARG A 32 8.67 -20.78 3.32
N THR A 33 9.25 -20.85 4.51
CA THR A 33 10.41 -20.06 4.89
C THR A 33 11.54 -20.95 5.39
N THR A 34 12.78 -20.45 5.34
CA THR A 34 13.94 -21.16 5.89
C THR A 34 14.43 -20.43 7.12
N ILE A 35 14.39 -21.12 8.26
CA ILE A 35 14.86 -20.60 9.54
C ILE A 35 16.30 -21.04 9.75
N THR A 36 17.17 -20.14 10.19
CA THR A 36 18.56 -20.44 10.53
C THR A 36 18.90 -19.95 11.94
N ALA A 37 19.67 -20.73 12.69
CA ALA A 37 20.12 -20.38 14.03
C ALA A 37 21.39 -21.14 14.45
N ARG A 38 22.02 -20.73 15.56
CA ARG A 38 23.27 -21.34 16.05
C ARG A 38 23.02 -22.64 16.78
N THR A 39 21.82 -22.85 17.32
CA THR A 39 21.43 -24.07 18.02
C THR A 39 20.13 -24.65 17.48
N LYS A 40 19.94 -25.97 17.63
CA LYS A 40 18.67 -26.63 17.26
C LYS A 40 17.48 -26.07 18.05
N LYS A 41 17.67 -25.71 19.33
CA LYS A 41 16.64 -25.09 20.18
C LYS A 41 16.20 -23.73 19.64
N GLU A 42 17.13 -22.88 19.24
CA GLU A 42 16.81 -21.59 18.62
C GLU A 42 16.05 -21.75 17.30
N VAL A 43 16.41 -22.75 16.47
CA VAL A 43 15.65 -23.04 15.24
C VAL A 43 14.20 -23.38 15.56
N GLN A 44 13.96 -24.18 16.60
CA GLN A 44 12.60 -24.54 17.02
C GLN A 44 11.82 -23.33 17.56
N LEU A 45 12.46 -22.50 18.38
CA LEU A 45 11.84 -21.28 18.91
C LEU A 45 11.45 -20.31 17.79
N LYS A 46 12.40 -20.00 16.90
CA LYS A 46 12.16 -19.14 15.74
C LYS A 46 11.11 -19.71 14.79
N ALA A 47 11.06 -21.04 14.64
CA ALA A 47 10.03 -21.67 13.81
C ALA A 47 8.62 -21.48 14.40
N ARG A 48 8.47 -21.61 15.73
CA ARG A 48 7.20 -21.32 16.41
C ARG A 48 6.81 -19.85 16.28
N GLN A 49 7.75 -18.94 16.54
CA GLN A 49 7.54 -17.50 16.40
C GLN A 49 7.09 -17.14 14.99
N LYS A 50 7.81 -17.60 13.96
CA LYS A 50 7.47 -17.32 12.56
C LYS A 50 6.13 -17.86 12.13
N LYS A 51 5.70 -19.01 12.67
CA LYS A 51 4.36 -19.53 12.41
C LYS A 51 3.28 -18.66 13.05
N ASN A 52 3.48 -18.26 14.30
CA ASN A 52 2.54 -17.37 15.01
C ASN A 52 2.46 -15.99 14.36
N GLU A 53 3.60 -15.42 13.95
CA GLU A 53 3.67 -14.16 13.21
C GLU A 53 2.85 -14.25 11.91
N PHE A 54 3.05 -15.32 11.12
CA PHE A 54 2.30 -15.54 9.89
C PHE A 54 0.79 -15.65 10.13
N GLU A 55 0.36 -16.34 11.19
CA GLU A 55 -1.05 -16.44 11.57
C GLU A 55 -1.63 -15.09 12.04
N GLN A 56 -0.87 -14.31 12.82
CA GLN A 56 -1.29 -12.99 13.31
C GLN A 56 -1.35 -11.93 12.20
N GLU A 57 -0.47 -12.01 11.21
CA GLU A 57 -0.40 -11.12 10.05
C GLU A 57 -1.44 -11.49 8.95
N GLY A 58 -2.42 -12.35 9.26
CA GLY A 58 -3.50 -12.69 8.34
C GLY A 58 -3.16 -13.80 7.33
N GLY A 59 -2.09 -14.55 7.56
CA GLY A 59 -1.73 -15.72 6.77
C GLY A 59 -1.27 -15.39 5.36
N THR A 60 -0.57 -14.27 5.16
CA THR A 60 -0.05 -13.84 3.87
C THR A 60 1.42 -13.42 3.98
N VAL A 61 2.21 -13.67 2.92
CA VAL A 61 3.58 -13.12 2.82
C VAL A 61 3.59 -11.68 2.32
N TYR A 62 2.45 -11.20 1.83
CA TYR A 62 2.29 -9.80 1.50
C TYR A 62 2.01 -9.05 2.79
N GLN A 63 2.94 -8.18 3.18
CA GLN A 63 2.62 -7.18 4.19
C GLN A 63 1.49 -6.32 3.63
N GLU A 64 0.33 -6.39 4.29
CA GLU A 64 -0.74 -5.45 4.06
C GLU A 64 -0.16 -4.06 4.36
N VAL A 65 0.08 -3.26 3.32
CA VAL A 65 0.32 -1.84 3.54
C VAL A 65 -0.99 -1.33 4.10
N LYS A 66 -1.03 -1.14 5.43
CA LYS A 66 -2.20 -0.57 6.11
C LYS A 66 -2.26 0.90 5.75
N ILE A 67 -2.80 1.18 4.58
CA ILE A 67 -3.18 2.52 4.17
C ILE A 67 -4.48 2.82 4.93
N ILE A 68 -4.39 3.69 5.93
CA ILE A 68 -5.53 3.99 6.80
C ILE A 68 -6.25 5.22 6.23
N TYR A 69 -5.48 6.25 5.87
CA TYR A 69 -6.00 7.54 5.45
C TYR A 69 -5.89 7.77 3.95
N PHE A 70 -6.80 8.58 3.41
CA PHE A 70 -6.79 8.93 2.00
C PHE A 70 -5.49 9.63 1.57
N SER A 71 -4.86 10.43 2.44
CA SER A 71 -3.58 11.07 2.15
C SER A 71 -2.50 10.06 1.77
N GLU A 72 -2.42 8.95 2.51
CA GLU A 72 -1.44 7.89 2.30
C GLU A 72 -1.72 7.17 0.96
N LEU A 73 -3.00 6.96 0.62
CA LEU A 73 -3.39 6.41 -0.68
C LEU A 73 -3.02 7.34 -1.84
N LEU A 74 -3.25 8.64 -1.64
CA LEU A 74 -2.97 9.67 -2.65
C LEU A 74 -1.47 9.73 -2.95
N ASP A 75 -0.63 9.68 -1.91
CA ASP A 75 0.82 9.69 -2.06
C ASP A 75 1.32 8.44 -2.80
N LEU A 76 0.84 7.25 -2.41
CA LEU A 76 1.21 5.99 -3.05
C LEU A 76 0.85 5.98 -4.55
N TRP A 77 -0.34 6.45 -4.89
CA TRP A 77 -0.74 6.57 -6.30
C TRP A 77 0.09 7.62 -7.03
N PHE A 78 0.32 8.77 -6.40
CA PHE A 78 1.04 9.87 -7.03
C PHE A 78 2.49 9.49 -7.36
N ASP A 79 3.13 8.65 -6.53
CA ASP A 79 4.45 8.10 -6.80
C ASP A 79 4.55 7.36 -8.14
N THR A 80 3.49 6.64 -8.50
CA THR A 80 3.41 5.95 -9.80
C THR A 80 3.00 6.92 -10.91
N TYR A 81 1.98 7.76 -10.65
CA TYR A 81 1.45 8.69 -11.65
C TYR A 81 2.49 9.71 -12.14
N ARG A 82 3.37 10.19 -11.25
CA ARG A 82 4.38 11.20 -11.58
C ARG A 82 5.48 10.68 -12.51
N LEU A 83 5.63 9.35 -12.64
CA LEU A 83 6.62 8.74 -13.54
C LEU A 83 6.35 9.17 -14.99
N GLY A 84 7.37 9.71 -15.64
CA GLY A 84 7.29 10.19 -17.02
C GLY A 84 6.44 11.47 -17.22
N LYS A 85 6.03 12.16 -16.14
CA LYS A 85 5.32 13.45 -16.23
C LYS A 85 6.28 14.63 -16.20
N LYS A 86 5.91 15.70 -16.91
CA LYS A 86 6.67 16.95 -16.91
C LYS A 86 6.64 17.60 -15.52
N PRO A 87 7.69 18.32 -15.10
CA PRO A 87 7.72 19.00 -13.80
C PRO A 87 6.55 19.96 -13.55
N ASN A 88 6.08 20.67 -14.60
CA ASN A 88 4.92 21.56 -14.48
C ASN A 88 3.65 20.79 -14.09
N THR A 89 3.44 19.60 -14.65
CA THR A 89 2.31 18.73 -14.36
C THR A 89 2.32 18.26 -12.91
N ILE A 90 3.48 17.83 -12.42
CA ILE A 90 3.69 17.43 -11.02
C ILE A 90 3.40 18.60 -10.08
N ARG A 91 3.92 19.80 -10.40
CA ARG A 91 3.68 21.03 -9.62
C ARG A 91 2.21 21.40 -9.55
N VAL A 92 1.51 21.36 -10.69
CA VAL A 92 0.07 21.66 -10.75
C VAL A 92 -0.72 20.66 -9.90
N PHE A 93 -0.40 19.37 -9.99
CA PHE A 93 -1.04 18.36 -9.15
C PHE A 93 -0.79 18.63 -7.66
N ASN A 94 0.45 18.84 -7.23
CA ASN A 94 0.76 19.08 -5.82
C ASN A 94 -0.01 20.29 -5.27
N ASN A 95 -0.11 21.37 -6.05
CA ASN A 95 -0.92 22.53 -5.68
C ASN A 95 -2.41 22.19 -5.58
N PHE A 96 -2.92 21.37 -6.50
CA PHE A 96 -4.31 20.95 -6.45
C PHE A 96 -4.60 20.02 -5.26
N ALA A 97 -3.75 19.01 -5.03
CA ALA A 97 -3.84 18.09 -3.92
C ALA A 97 -3.83 18.83 -2.57
N LYS A 98 -2.87 19.74 -2.36
CA LYS A 98 -2.73 20.52 -1.13
C LYS A 98 -3.93 21.43 -0.86
N ASN A 99 -4.47 22.09 -1.88
CA ASN A 99 -5.51 23.11 -1.69
C ASN A 99 -6.94 22.57 -1.75
N TYR A 100 -7.16 21.42 -2.41
CA TYR A 100 -8.52 20.93 -2.70
C TYR A 100 -8.79 19.50 -2.25
N ILE A 101 -7.82 18.59 -2.39
CA ILE A 101 -8.01 17.16 -2.07
C ILE A 101 -7.75 16.90 -0.59
N LEU A 102 -6.54 17.19 -0.11
CA LEU A 102 -6.12 16.91 1.26
C LEU A 102 -6.99 17.59 2.33
N PRO A 103 -7.42 18.85 2.18
CA PRO A 103 -8.27 19.50 3.18
C PRO A 103 -9.66 18.85 3.33
N GLN A 104 -10.17 18.16 2.30
CA GLN A 104 -11.49 17.57 2.31
C GLN A 104 -11.47 16.07 2.59
N LEU A 105 -10.48 15.36 2.04
CA LEU A 105 -10.42 13.90 2.07
C LEU A 105 -9.21 13.36 2.85
N GLY A 106 -8.14 14.13 3.00
CA GLY A 106 -6.83 13.63 3.46
C GLY A 106 -6.90 12.86 4.78
N ASN A 107 -7.63 13.39 5.76
CA ASN A 107 -7.77 12.80 7.10
C ASN A 107 -8.94 11.81 7.21
N ILE A 108 -9.64 11.51 6.11
CA ILE A 108 -10.72 10.53 6.11
C ILE A 108 -10.11 9.14 5.92
N ARG A 109 -10.56 8.20 6.74
CA ARG A 109 -10.17 6.80 6.59
C ARG A 109 -10.76 6.22 5.31
N ILE A 110 -9.99 5.42 4.59
CA ILE A 110 -10.41 4.87 3.28
C ILE A 110 -11.67 4.02 3.41
N ASP A 111 -11.79 3.24 4.47
CA ASP A 111 -12.96 2.40 4.78
C ASP A 111 -14.25 3.20 5.08
N LYS A 112 -14.14 4.53 5.24
CA LYS A 112 -15.28 5.43 5.46
C LYS A 112 -15.58 6.32 4.26
N ILE A 113 -14.77 6.26 3.20
CA ILE A 113 -15.03 7.02 1.97
C ILE A 113 -16.19 6.37 1.23
N THR A 114 -17.25 7.15 1.01
CA THR A 114 -18.41 6.72 0.24
C THR A 114 -18.44 7.40 -1.12
N THR A 115 -19.11 6.79 -2.09
CA THR A 115 -19.29 7.38 -3.43
C THR A 115 -20.02 8.73 -3.36
N ILE A 116 -20.97 8.90 -2.42
CA ILE A 116 -21.71 10.15 -2.23
C ILE A 116 -20.78 11.27 -1.74
N MET A 117 -19.88 10.97 -0.80
CA MET A 117 -18.87 11.93 -0.34
C MET A 117 -17.98 12.39 -1.50
N LEU A 118 -17.47 11.46 -2.31
CA LEU A 118 -16.66 11.79 -3.48
C LEU A 118 -17.42 12.67 -4.48
N GLN A 119 -18.67 12.32 -4.80
CA GLN A 119 -19.48 13.11 -5.72
C GLN A 119 -19.73 14.54 -5.19
N THR A 120 -19.89 14.69 -3.87
CA THR A 120 -20.09 15.99 -3.24
C THR A 120 -18.85 16.88 -3.38
N VAL A 121 -17.68 16.31 -3.07
CA VAL A 121 -16.37 16.97 -3.24
C VAL A 121 -16.15 17.39 -4.70
N VAL A 122 -16.50 16.53 -5.65
CA VAL A 122 -16.42 16.83 -7.09
C VAL A 122 -17.35 17.97 -7.50
N ASN A 123 -18.59 17.93 -7.03
CA ASN A 123 -19.56 18.98 -7.31
C ASN A 123 -19.09 20.33 -6.73
N ASP A 124 -18.47 20.33 -5.56
CA ASP A 124 -17.88 21.51 -4.94
C ASP A 124 -16.74 22.10 -5.77
N TRP A 125 -15.86 21.25 -6.30
CA TRP A 125 -14.80 21.69 -7.20
C TRP A 125 -15.36 22.26 -8.50
N ALA A 126 -16.35 21.61 -9.09
CA ALA A 126 -17.02 22.11 -10.29
C ALA A 126 -17.65 23.48 -10.03
N ARG A 127 -18.42 23.65 -8.94
CA ARG A 127 -19.03 24.94 -8.57
C ARG A 127 -17.99 26.04 -8.38
N LYS A 128 -16.90 25.76 -7.66
CA LYS A 128 -15.79 26.72 -7.44
C LYS A 128 -15.10 27.10 -8.74
N ALA A 129 -14.95 26.15 -9.67
CA ALA A 129 -14.37 26.38 -11.00
C ALA A 129 -15.31 27.17 -11.94
N HIS A 130 -16.63 27.10 -11.73
CA HIS A 130 -17.60 27.91 -12.47
C HIS A 130 -17.68 29.35 -11.92
N GLN A 131 -17.54 29.55 -10.61
CA GLN A 131 -17.64 30.86 -9.97
C GLN A 131 -16.40 31.74 -10.18
N LYS A 132 -15.19 31.15 -10.15
CA LYS A 132 -13.97 31.84 -10.57
C LYS A 132 -13.85 31.63 -12.08
N LYS A 133 -13.79 32.69 -12.91
CA LYS A 133 -13.40 32.65 -14.34
C LYS A 133 -11.93 32.16 -14.50
N ILE A 134 -11.57 31.02 -13.93
CA ILE A 134 -10.24 30.45 -13.91
C ILE A 134 -10.38 28.99 -14.28
N VAL A 135 -10.48 28.73 -15.57
CA VAL A 135 -10.16 27.40 -16.09
C VAL A 135 -9.41 27.54 -17.39
N THR A 136 -8.09 27.57 -17.29
CA THR A 136 -7.22 27.09 -18.36
C THR A 136 -7.55 25.61 -18.59
N ILE A 137 -7.68 25.19 -19.85
CA ILE A 137 -8.13 23.87 -20.31
C ILE A 137 -7.42 22.69 -19.60
N GLU A 138 -6.19 22.91 -19.12
CA GLU A 138 -5.37 21.94 -18.38
C GLU A 138 -5.98 21.50 -17.03
N GLN A 139 -6.66 22.39 -16.30
CA GLN A 139 -7.25 22.08 -14.98
C GLN A 139 -8.46 21.12 -15.10
N LYS A 140 -9.26 21.28 -16.16
CA LYS A 140 -10.42 20.42 -16.45
C LYS A 140 -10.02 18.97 -16.75
N GLY A 141 -8.96 18.76 -17.54
CA GLY A 141 -8.42 17.44 -17.83
C GLY A 141 -7.87 16.73 -16.58
N PHE A 142 -7.30 17.50 -15.66
CA PHE A 142 -6.78 17.00 -14.39
C PHE A 142 -7.86 16.51 -13.44
N VAL A 143 -8.92 17.30 -13.26
CA VAL A 143 -10.07 16.92 -12.43
C VAL A 143 -10.70 15.62 -12.93
N LYS A 144 -10.83 15.46 -14.26
CA LYS A 144 -11.34 14.23 -14.88
C LYS A 144 -10.43 13.01 -14.61
N THR A 145 -9.11 13.19 -14.68
CA THR A 145 -8.13 12.12 -14.42
C THR A 145 -8.15 11.69 -12.96
N ILE A 146 -8.23 12.66 -12.03
CA ILE A 146 -8.33 12.40 -10.59
C ILE A 146 -9.69 11.77 -10.25
N LEU A 147 -10.78 12.18 -10.90
CA LEU A 147 -12.10 11.54 -10.75
C LEU A 147 -12.05 10.07 -11.12
N LEU A 148 -11.45 9.77 -12.28
CA LEU A 148 -11.37 8.41 -12.80
C LEU A 148 -10.53 7.54 -11.85
N PHE A 149 -9.43 8.09 -11.32
CA PHE A 149 -8.65 7.43 -10.29
C PHE A 149 -9.46 7.18 -9.01
N LEU A 150 -10.12 8.21 -8.46
CA LEU A 150 -10.95 8.11 -7.26
C LEU A 150 -12.08 7.09 -7.40
N LEU A 151 -12.70 7.02 -8.58
CA LEU A 151 -13.80 6.09 -8.86
C LEU A 151 -13.32 4.65 -9.02
N ILE A 152 -12.11 4.44 -9.54
CA ILE A 152 -11.52 3.10 -9.69
C ILE A 152 -11.01 2.60 -8.33
N SER A 153 -10.32 3.42 -7.55
CA SER A 153 -9.67 3.00 -6.30
C SER A 153 -10.62 2.78 -5.11
N VAL A 154 -11.89 3.21 -5.21
CA VAL A 154 -12.90 3.06 -4.13
C VAL A 154 -13.97 2.02 -4.49
N LYS A 155 -13.97 1.48 -5.72
CA LYS A 155 -14.92 0.43 -6.17
C LYS A 155 -14.33 -0.98 -6.16
N PHE A 156 -13.08 -1.16 -5.77
CA PHE A 156 -12.43 -2.47 -5.61
C PHE A 156 -11.98 -2.66 -4.17
#